data_AF-A0A101MGM0-F1
#
_entry.id   AF-A0A101MGM0-F1
#
_cell.length_a   1.000
_cell.length_b   1.000
_cell.length_c   1.000
_cell.angle_alpha   90.00
_cell.angle_beta   90.00
_cell.angle_gamma   90.00
#
_symmetry.space_group_name_H-M   'P 1'
#
loop_
_entity.id
_entity.type
_entity.pdbx_description
1 polymer ?
#
loop_
_entity_poly.entity_id
_entity_poly.type
_entity_poly.pdbx_seq_one_letter_code
_entity_poly.pdbx_strand_id
1 'polypeptide(L)'
;MSPRYGALGATFQLSRLFQACSLIAIIGMTAKFISVIINSNATPPNILIGTISVTCIAAIYCIITAILYMDDILPFLPCAVLDTLLLIALIVVAVIVGKPLSYLKCTTLAELGDKDATAYAFASRLSSYIASVSGKIDYVSWIGASKAICIETKAIWGLSIALCILFFFSVICNVCLWLQKKALAVKSLE
;
A
#
# COMPACT_ATOMS: atom_id res chain seq x y z
N MET A 1 -13.42 -27.15 -3.88
CA MET A 1 -12.74 -26.63 -5.08
C MET A 1 -11.31 -27.15 -5.06
N SER A 2 -11.03 -28.25 -5.76
CA SER A 2 -9.67 -28.80 -5.83
C SER A 2 -8.77 -27.83 -6.63
N PRO A 3 -7.58 -27.45 -6.13
CA PRO A 3 -6.76 -26.49 -6.83
C PRO A 3 -6.16 -27.13 -8.10
N ARG A 4 -6.59 -26.65 -9.27
CA ARG A 4 -6.17 -27.12 -10.62
C ARG A 4 -4.67 -27.05 -10.86
N TYR A 5 -3.96 -26.17 -10.15
CA TYR A 5 -2.50 -25.99 -10.19
C TYR A 5 -1.81 -26.46 -8.89
N GLY A 6 -2.45 -27.38 -8.15
CA GLY A 6 -1.93 -27.90 -6.89
C GLY A 6 -1.72 -26.80 -5.83
N ALA A 7 -0.75 -27.02 -4.93
CA ALA A 7 -0.45 -26.07 -3.85
C ALA A 7 -0.06 -24.67 -4.36
N LEU A 8 0.66 -24.60 -5.49
CA LEU A 8 1.13 -23.35 -6.10
C LEU A 8 -0.01 -22.45 -6.56
N GLY A 9 -1.07 -23.06 -7.09
CA GLY A 9 -2.27 -22.33 -7.47
C GLY A 9 -3.08 -21.83 -6.28
N ALA A 10 -3.16 -22.63 -5.22
CA ALA A 10 -3.87 -22.25 -4.00
C ALA A 10 -3.16 -21.08 -3.29
N THR A 11 -1.82 -21.11 -3.21
CA THR A 11 -1.05 -20.03 -2.58
C THR A 11 -1.08 -18.74 -3.41
N PHE A 12 -1.15 -18.83 -4.75
CA PHE A 12 -1.36 -17.65 -5.61
C PHE A 12 -2.71 -16.96 -5.31
N GLN A 13 -3.79 -17.73 -5.27
CA GLN A 13 -5.13 -17.21 -4.94
C GLN A 13 -5.19 -16.61 -3.54
N LEU A 14 -4.59 -17.28 -2.56
CA LEU A 14 -4.50 -16.77 -1.20
C LEU A 14 -3.71 -15.46 -1.13
N SER A 15 -2.60 -15.36 -1.88
CA SER A 15 -1.82 -14.12 -1.99
C SER A 15 -2.67 -12.98 -2.56
N ARG A 16 -3.45 -13.22 -3.64
CA ARG A 16 -4.35 -12.22 -4.22
C ARG A 16 -5.40 -11.73 -3.24
N LEU A 17 -5.96 -12.62 -2.43
CA LEU A 17 -6.92 -12.25 -1.38
C LEU A 17 -6.28 -11.33 -0.33
N PHE A 18 -5.11 -11.71 0.20
CA PHE A 18 -4.41 -10.87 1.19
C PHE A 18 -3.96 -9.53 0.61
N GLN A 19 -3.53 -9.50 -0.66
CA GLN A 19 -3.22 -8.26 -1.37
C GLN A 19 -4.44 -7.35 -1.47
N ALA A 20 -5.59 -7.89 -1.92
CA ALA A 20 -6.83 -7.13 -2.07
C ALA A 20 -7.31 -6.56 -0.72
N CYS A 21 -7.34 -7.38 0.34
CA CYS A 21 -7.74 -6.93 1.67
C CYS A 21 -6.83 -5.82 2.21
N SER A 22 -5.51 -5.96 2.05
CA SER A 22 -4.54 -4.95 2.50
C SER A 22 -4.67 -3.65 1.72
N LEU A 23 -4.90 -3.72 0.39
CA LEU A 23 -5.11 -2.54 -0.46
C LEU A 23 -6.38 -1.80 -0.07
N ILE A 24 -7.49 -2.51 0.16
CA ILE A 24 -8.76 -1.90 0.62
C ILE A 24 -8.57 -1.19 1.97
N ALA A 25 -7.84 -1.81 2.90
CA ALA A 25 -7.54 -1.19 4.19
C ALA A 25 -6.73 0.11 4.04
N ILE A 26 -5.70 0.12 3.16
CA ILE A 26 -4.93 1.34 2.87
C ILE A 26 -5.82 2.41 2.23
N ILE A 27 -6.67 2.05 1.26
CA ILE A 27 -7.60 2.98 0.61
C ILE A 27 -8.54 3.60 1.66
N GLY A 28 -9.12 2.80 2.55
CA GLY A 28 -10.02 3.28 3.60
C GLY A 28 -9.34 4.27 4.57
N MET A 29 -8.14 3.93 5.07
CA MET A 29 -7.41 4.81 5.99
C MET A 29 -6.95 6.11 5.29
N THR A 30 -6.46 6.02 4.05
CA THR A 30 -6.03 7.21 3.29
C THR A 30 -7.21 8.11 2.89
N ALA A 31 -8.35 7.54 2.50
CA ALA A 31 -9.57 8.30 2.22
C ALA A 31 -10.09 9.04 3.45
N LYS A 32 -10.03 8.43 4.65
CA LYS A 32 -10.35 9.09 5.91
C LYS A 32 -9.44 10.30 6.16
N PHE A 33 -8.13 10.19 5.90
CA PHE A 33 -7.23 11.35 6.04
C PHE A 33 -7.59 12.48 5.08
N ILE A 34 -7.87 12.14 3.82
CA ILE A 34 -8.26 13.13 2.81
C ILE A 34 -9.56 13.85 3.22
N SER A 35 -10.56 13.12 3.72
CA SER A 35 -11.82 13.74 4.15
C SER A 35 -11.65 14.68 5.34
N VAL A 36 -10.81 14.32 6.33
CA VAL A 36 -10.51 15.19 7.47
C VAL A 36 -9.79 16.47 7.03
N ILE A 37 -8.84 16.36 6.09
CA ILE A 37 -8.08 17.50 5.56
C ILE A 37 -9.01 18.45 4.79
N ILE A 38 -9.84 17.91 3.90
CA ILE A 38 -10.76 18.72 3.08
C ILE A 38 -11.83 19.39 3.95
N ASN A 39 -12.38 18.68 4.94
CA ASN A 39 -13.34 19.27 5.90
C ASN A 39 -12.73 20.39 6.75
N SER A 40 -11.41 20.45 6.83
CA SER A 40 -10.67 21.53 7.51
C SER A 40 -10.27 22.68 6.56
N ASN A 41 -10.85 22.75 5.35
CA ASN A 41 -10.53 23.73 4.29
C ASN A 41 -9.05 23.75 3.89
N ALA A 42 -8.38 22.61 3.97
CA ALA A 42 -6.99 22.46 3.56
C ALA A 42 -6.84 21.49 2.39
N THR A 43 -5.77 21.65 1.62
CA THR A 43 -5.46 20.76 0.50
C THR A 43 -4.56 19.59 0.97
N PRO A 44 -4.90 18.34 0.63
CA PRO A 44 -4.12 17.18 1.03
C PRO A 44 -2.74 17.13 0.35
N PRO A 45 -1.72 16.60 1.04
CA PRO A 45 -0.38 16.46 0.47
C PRO A 45 -0.37 15.47 -0.70
N ASN A 46 0.43 15.78 -1.72
CA ASN A 46 0.57 14.98 -2.95
C ASN A 46 0.94 13.51 -2.68
N ILE A 47 1.64 13.23 -1.58
CA ILE A 47 2.05 11.87 -1.18
C ILE A 47 0.82 10.99 -0.88
N LEU A 48 -0.21 11.53 -0.21
CA LEU A 48 -1.45 10.80 0.06
C LEU A 48 -2.24 10.55 -1.23
N ILE A 49 -2.29 11.55 -2.12
CA ILE A 49 -2.96 11.46 -3.42
C ILE A 49 -2.28 10.42 -4.32
N GLY A 50 -0.94 10.41 -4.36
CA GLY A 50 -0.17 9.40 -5.08
C GLY A 50 -0.38 8.00 -4.53
N THR A 51 -0.38 7.86 -3.20
CA THR A 51 -0.60 6.57 -2.52
C THR A 51 -1.97 6.00 -2.86
N ILE A 52 -3.05 6.79 -2.69
CA ILE A 52 -4.42 6.32 -2.98
C ILE A 52 -4.63 5.99 -4.46
N SER A 53 -3.98 6.75 -5.37
CA SER A 53 -4.04 6.45 -6.81
C SER A 53 -3.40 5.10 -7.14
N VAL A 54 -2.18 4.85 -6.66
CA VAL A 54 -1.47 3.57 -6.91
C VAL A 54 -2.22 2.40 -6.28
N THR A 55 -2.74 2.54 -5.06
CA THR A 55 -3.45 1.45 -4.38
C THR A 55 -4.79 1.13 -5.02
N CYS A 56 -5.52 2.12 -5.56
CA CYS A 56 -6.74 1.89 -6.33
C CYS A 56 -6.46 1.10 -7.62
N ILE A 57 -5.43 1.46 -8.38
CA ILE A 57 -5.03 0.74 -9.60
C ILE A 57 -4.62 -0.69 -9.25
N ALA A 58 -3.80 -0.87 -8.20
CA ALA A 58 -3.37 -2.18 -7.74
C ALA A 58 -4.56 -3.04 -7.27
N ALA A 59 -5.55 -2.45 -6.59
CA ALA A 59 -6.73 -3.18 -6.12
C ALA A 59 -7.57 -3.71 -7.28
N ILE A 60 -7.84 -2.87 -8.28
CA ILE A 60 -8.56 -3.27 -9.50
C ILE A 60 -7.80 -4.39 -10.22
N TYR A 61 -6.48 -4.24 -10.38
CA TYR A 61 -5.63 -5.25 -10.99
C TYR A 61 -5.70 -6.60 -10.23
N CYS A 62 -5.62 -6.59 -8.90
CA CYS A 62 -5.72 -7.82 -8.09
C CYS A 62 -7.07 -8.50 -8.24
N ILE A 63 -8.18 -7.74 -8.33
CA ILE A 63 -9.52 -8.29 -8.52
C ILE A 63 -9.64 -8.94 -9.90
N ILE A 64 -9.25 -8.22 -10.96
CA ILE A 64 -9.31 -8.73 -12.33
C ILE A 64 -8.47 -9.99 -12.48
N THR A 65 -7.22 -9.98 -11.99
CA THR A 65 -6.33 -11.15 -12.08
C THR A 65 -6.80 -12.32 -11.24
N ALA A 66 -7.47 -12.08 -10.10
CA ALA A 66 -8.11 -13.15 -9.32
C ALA A 66 -9.23 -13.84 -10.12
N ILE A 67 -10.10 -13.07 -10.80
CA ILE A 67 -11.17 -13.59 -11.64
C ILE A 67 -10.61 -14.35 -12.84
N LEU A 68 -9.70 -13.74 -13.61
CA LEU A 68 -9.08 -14.39 -14.77
C LEU A 68 -8.35 -15.69 -14.43
N TYR A 69 -7.82 -15.81 -13.20
CA TYR A 69 -7.24 -17.05 -12.72
C TYR A 69 -8.31 -18.11 -12.44
N MET A 70 -9.44 -17.75 -11.84
CA MET A 70 -10.56 -18.68 -11.63
C MET A 70 -11.11 -19.20 -12.97
N ASP A 71 -11.11 -18.35 -13.98
CA ASP A 71 -11.54 -18.67 -15.35
C ASP A 71 -10.47 -19.41 -16.18
N ASP A 72 -9.27 -19.65 -15.63
CA ASP A 72 -8.15 -20.37 -16.28
C ASP A 72 -7.62 -19.73 -17.59
N ILE A 73 -7.99 -18.47 -17.86
CA ILE A 73 -7.58 -17.69 -19.04
C ILE A 73 -6.38 -16.80 -18.77
N LEU A 74 -5.84 -16.81 -17.54
CA LEU A 74 -4.78 -15.90 -17.13
C LEU A 74 -3.47 -16.16 -17.90
N PRO A 75 -2.91 -15.15 -18.59
CA PRO A 75 -1.58 -15.25 -19.16
C PRO A 75 -0.54 -14.98 -18.07
N PHE A 76 0.07 -16.05 -17.54
CA PHE A 76 1.00 -16.00 -16.40
C PHE A 76 2.22 -15.08 -16.62
N LEU A 77 2.79 -15.05 -17.83
CA LEU A 77 3.98 -14.23 -18.11
C LEU A 77 3.69 -12.71 -18.08
N PRO A 78 2.68 -12.18 -18.80
CA PRO A 78 2.26 -10.78 -18.64
C PRO A 78 1.87 -10.43 -17.19
N CYS A 79 1.25 -11.35 -16.46
CA CYS A 79 0.90 -11.11 -15.06
C CYS A 79 2.14 -10.95 -14.18
N ALA A 80 3.18 -11.78 -14.38
CA ALA A 80 4.44 -11.63 -13.66
C ALA A 80 5.09 -10.25 -13.91
N VAL A 81 5.04 -9.75 -15.16
CA VAL A 81 5.57 -8.43 -15.52
C VAL A 81 4.77 -7.31 -14.83
N LEU A 82 3.44 -7.37 -14.86
CA LEU A 82 2.58 -6.38 -14.20
C LEU A 82 2.73 -6.41 -12.68
N ASP A 83 2.83 -7.60 -12.07
CA ASP A 83 3.13 -7.74 -10.65
C ASP A 83 4.48 -7.12 -10.27
N THR A 84 5.49 -7.26 -11.14
CA THR A 84 6.81 -6.65 -10.92
C THR A 84 6.75 -5.13 -11.03
N LEU A 85 5.98 -4.59 -11.97
CA LEU A 85 5.76 -3.14 -12.10
C LEU A 85 5.03 -2.57 -10.87
N LEU A 86 4.00 -3.27 -10.38
CA LEU A 86 3.28 -2.88 -9.16
C LEU A 86 4.15 -3.00 -7.92
N LEU A 87 5.01 -4.02 -7.84
CA LEU A 87 6.00 -4.17 -6.78
C LEU A 87 6.93 -2.95 -6.73
N ILE A 88 7.47 -2.52 -7.87
CA ILE A 88 8.34 -1.34 -7.95
C ILE A 88 7.57 -0.08 -7.50
N ALA A 89 6.34 0.11 -7.98
CA ALA A 89 5.51 1.24 -7.59
C ALA A 89 5.24 1.26 -6.06
N LEU A 90 4.95 0.11 -5.47
CA LEU A 90 4.71 -0.02 -4.03
C LEU A 90 5.97 0.17 -3.20
N ILE A 91 7.15 -0.23 -3.70
CA ILE A 91 8.43 0.08 -3.04
C ILE A 91 8.64 1.59 -2.99
N VAL A 92 8.38 2.31 -4.09
CA VAL A 92 8.50 3.78 -4.12
C VAL A 92 7.55 4.41 -3.11
N VAL A 93 6.28 3.96 -3.06
CA VAL A 93 5.31 4.42 -2.06
C VAL A 93 5.81 4.13 -0.64
N ALA A 94 6.26 2.91 -0.35
CA ALA A 94 6.76 2.51 0.97
C ALA A 94 7.95 3.35 1.42
N VAL A 95 8.88 3.69 0.51
CA VAL A 95 10.04 4.52 0.81
C VAL A 95 9.64 5.98 1.06
N ILE A 96 8.78 6.57 0.21
CA ILE A 96 8.37 7.97 0.36
C ILE A 96 7.55 8.17 1.64
N VAL A 97 6.57 7.27 1.89
CA VAL A 97 5.72 7.30 3.08
C VAL A 97 6.54 6.98 4.34
N GLY A 98 7.50 6.04 4.25
CA GLY A 98 8.28 5.51 5.37
C GLY A 98 9.40 6.40 5.86
N LYS A 99 10.05 7.18 4.99
CA LYS A 99 11.18 8.06 5.35
C LYS A 99 10.95 8.90 6.60
N PRO A 100 9.88 9.71 6.70
CA PRO A 100 9.64 10.51 7.91
C PRO A 100 9.08 9.69 9.09
N LEU A 101 8.43 8.55 8.83
CA LEU A 101 7.86 7.68 9.86
C LEU A 101 8.91 6.87 10.62
N SER A 102 10.01 6.51 9.96
CA SER A 102 11.07 5.71 10.57
C SER A 102 11.72 6.40 11.78
N TYR A 103 11.67 7.73 11.82
CA TYR A 103 12.26 8.54 12.89
C TYR A 103 11.22 9.00 13.93
N LEU A 104 9.93 8.72 13.70
CA LEU A 104 8.83 9.24 14.52
C LEU A 104 8.38 8.22 15.58
N LYS A 105 8.40 8.63 16.85
CA LYS A 105 7.85 7.87 17.98
C LYS A 105 6.43 8.34 18.28
N CYS A 106 5.42 7.56 17.93
CA CYS A 106 4.02 7.95 18.16
C CYS A 106 3.62 8.01 19.66
N THR A 107 4.38 7.39 20.56
CA THR A 107 4.09 7.38 22.01
C THR A 107 4.41 8.73 22.65
N THR A 108 5.49 9.38 22.24
CA THR A 108 5.93 10.66 22.81
C THR A 108 5.00 11.80 22.40
N LEU A 109 4.28 11.69 21.28
CA LEU A 109 3.28 12.68 20.84
C LEU A 109 2.15 12.89 21.87
N ALA A 110 1.84 11.89 22.69
CA ALA A 110 0.85 12.04 23.77
C ALA A 110 1.45 12.72 25.01
N GLU A 111 2.71 12.43 25.33
CA GLU A 111 3.43 13.05 26.47
C GLU A 111 3.74 14.52 26.20
N LEU A 112 4.05 14.86 24.94
CA LEU A 112 4.22 16.23 24.44
C LEU A 112 2.94 17.09 24.56
N GLY A 113 1.78 16.45 24.69
CA GLY A 113 0.51 17.11 25.00
C GLY A 113 0.43 17.61 26.45
N ASP A 114 1.32 17.14 27.33
CA ASP A 114 1.30 17.45 28.76
C ASP A 114 2.64 18.01 29.27
N LYS A 115 3.80 17.63 28.71
CA LYS A 115 5.14 18.09 29.16
C LYS A 115 6.15 18.14 27.99
N ASP A 116 6.75 19.31 27.79
CA ASP A 116 7.98 19.57 27.01
C ASP A 116 7.97 19.36 25.49
N ALA A 117 7.44 20.35 24.77
CA ALA A 117 7.37 20.40 23.32
C ALA A 117 8.04 21.66 22.74
N THR A 118 9.36 21.69 22.59
CA THR A 118 10.04 22.85 21.98
C THR A 118 10.37 22.67 20.50
N ALA A 119 10.63 21.45 20.02
CA ALA A 119 10.86 21.21 18.58
C ALA A 119 9.62 20.69 17.84
N TYR A 120 8.94 19.69 18.41
CA TYR A 120 7.77 19.06 17.76
C TYR A 120 6.49 19.88 17.88
N ALA A 121 6.21 20.53 19.02
CA ALA A 121 5.09 21.49 19.07
C ALA A 121 5.40 22.77 18.31
N PHE A 122 6.67 23.16 18.17
CA PHE A 122 7.03 24.24 17.25
C PHE A 122 6.77 23.82 15.81
N ALA A 123 7.12 22.60 15.40
CA ALA A 123 6.81 22.09 14.07
C ALA A 123 5.29 21.96 13.84
N SER A 124 4.52 21.42 14.80
CA SER A 124 3.06 21.29 14.66
C SER A 124 2.33 22.64 14.73
N ARG A 125 2.80 23.59 15.55
CA ARG A 125 2.26 24.97 15.58
C ARG A 125 2.69 25.79 14.37
N LEU A 126 3.93 25.66 13.90
CA LEU A 126 4.38 26.30 12.67
C LEU A 126 3.61 25.74 11.49
N SER A 127 3.30 24.45 11.49
CA SER A 127 2.53 23.84 10.42
C SER A 127 1.04 24.13 10.49
N SER A 128 0.46 24.28 11.70
CA SER A 128 -0.90 24.79 11.83
C SER A 128 -0.99 26.28 11.43
N TYR A 129 0.07 27.05 11.69
CA TYR A 129 0.20 28.44 11.23
C TYR A 129 0.46 28.53 9.71
N ILE A 130 1.22 27.62 9.12
CA ILE A 130 1.39 27.54 7.66
C ILE A 130 0.11 27.05 6.98
N ALA A 131 -0.62 26.10 7.59
CA ALA A 131 -1.91 25.66 7.09
C ALA A 131 -2.95 26.79 7.13
N SER A 132 -2.94 27.64 8.18
CA SER A 132 -3.82 28.81 8.25
C SER A 132 -3.43 29.95 7.31
N VAL A 133 -2.17 30.02 6.86
CA VAL A 133 -1.67 31.08 5.96
C VAL A 133 -1.62 30.64 4.49
N SER A 134 -1.44 29.34 4.20
CA SER A 134 -1.17 28.81 2.84
C SER A 134 -2.26 27.85 2.34
N GLY A 135 -3.13 27.33 3.22
CA GLY A 135 -4.14 26.32 2.88
C GLY A 135 -3.58 24.94 2.51
N LYS A 136 -2.25 24.78 2.47
CA LYS A 136 -1.53 23.53 2.15
C LYS A 136 -0.99 22.88 3.41
N ILE A 137 -1.33 21.60 3.62
CA ILE A 137 -0.77 20.79 4.71
C ILE A 137 0.37 19.94 4.15
N ASP A 138 1.56 20.06 4.74
CA ASP A 138 2.68 19.18 4.43
C ASP A 138 2.52 17.80 5.10
N TYR A 139 2.99 16.75 4.44
CA TYR A 139 2.87 15.37 4.91
C TYR A 139 3.56 15.16 6.27
N VAL A 140 4.73 15.76 6.48
CA VAL A 140 5.48 15.64 7.75
C VAL A 140 4.75 16.29 8.91
N SER A 141 4.08 17.42 8.67
CA SER A 141 3.19 18.02 9.67
C SER A 141 2.00 17.12 9.97
N TRP A 142 1.39 16.53 8.95
CA TRP A 142 0.16 15.76 9.10
C TRP A 142 0.37 14.53 9.98
N ILE A 143 1.43 13.76 9.72
CA ILE A 143 1.76 12.55 10.49
C ILE A 143 2.07 12.85 11.96
N GLY A 144 2.50 14.09 12.26
CA GLY A 144 2.81 14.58 13.59
C GLY A 144 1.64 15.25 14.31
N ALA A 145 0.48 15.43 13.65
CA ALA A 145 -0.62 16.22 14.17
C ALA A 145 -1.33 15.57 15.37
N SER A 146 -1.37 14.24 15.42
CA SER A 146 -1.89 13.50 16.57
C SER A 146 -1.32 12.09 16.68
N LYS A 147 -1.37 11.51 17.88
CA LYS A 147 -1.01 10.09 18.10
C LYS A 147 -1.83 9.15 17.23
N ALA A 148 -3.13 9.42 17.07
CA ALA A 148 -4.02 8.60 16.25
C ALA A 148 -3.58 8.59 14.78
N ILE A 149 -3.33 9.78 14.19
CA ILE A 149 -2.85 9.90 12.82
C ILE A 149 -1.49 9.22 12.64
N CYS A 150 -0.58 9.37 13.60
CA CYS A 150 0.74 8.73 13.58
C CYS A 150 0.63 7.20 13.53
N ILE A 151 -0.20 6.59 14.39
CA ILE A 151 -0.38 5.13 14.44
C ILE A 151 -1.07 4.62 13.16
N GLU A 152 -2.12 5.31 12.70
CA GLU A 152 -2.83 4.95 11.47
C GLU A 152 -1.90 5.02 10.25
N THR A 153 -1.06 6.06 10.15
CA THR A 153 -0.07 6.18 9.06
C THR A 153 1.01 5.11 9.15
N LYS A 154 1.44 4.74 10.35
CA LYS A 154 2.39 3.64 10.57
C LYS A 154 1.79 2.28 10.16
N ALA A 155 0.49 2.09 10.38
CA ALA A 155 -0.22 0.91 9.89
C ALA A 155 -0.27 0.88 8.35
N ILE A 156 -0.57 2.01 7.68
CA ILE A 156 -0.51 2.11 6.21
C ILE A 156 0.87 1.74 5.68
N TRP A 157 1.94 2.25 6.31
CA TRP A 157 3.31 1.93 5.92
C TRP A 157 3.65 0.45 6.09
N GLY A 158 3.26 -0.15 7.23
CA GLY A 158 3.44 -1.58 7.47
C GLY A 158 2.69 -2.47 6.46
N LEU A 159 1.45 -2.12 6.13
CA LEU A 159 0.67 -2.81 5.09
C LEU A 159 1.31 -2.66 3.70
N SER A 160 1.91 -1.50 3.39
CA SER A 160 2.63 -1.29 2.14
C SER A 160 3.87 -2.20 2.01
N ILE A 161 4.61 -2.43 3.10
CA ILE A 161 5.72 -3.39 3.13
C ILE A 161 5.20 -4.82 2.95
N ALA A 162 4.13 -5.20 3.66
CA ALA A 162 3.51 -6.51 3.51
C ALA A 162 3.05 -6.77 2.07
N LEU A 163 2.47 -5.76 1.41
CA LEU A 163 2.11 -5.83 0.00
C LEU A 163 3.31 -6.06 -0.90
N CYS A 164 4.45 -5.40 -0.66
CA CYS A 164 5.67 -5.65 -1.43
C CYS A 164 6.08 -7.13 -1.37
N ILE A 165 6.04 -7.73 -0.17
CA ILE A 165 6.36 -9.16 0.01
C ILE A 165 5.36 -10.04 -0.76
N LEU A 166 4.07 -9.74 -0.65
CA LEU A 166 3.02 -10.50 -1.34
C LEU A 166 3.12 -10.40 -2.86
N PHE A 167 3.42 -9.22 -3.41
CA PHE A 167 3.61 -9.03 -4.86
C PHE A 167 4.85 -9.76 -5.34
N PHE A 168 5.96 -9.70 -4.60
CA PHE A 168 7.16 -10.49 -4.91
C PHE A 168 6.86 -12.00 -4.94
N PHE A 169 6.14 -12.50 -3.94
CA PHE A 169 5.70 -13.89 -3.91
C PHE A 169 4.79 -14.23 -5.11
N SER A 170 3.87 -13.32 -5.47
CA SER A 170 2.99 -13.46 -6.63
C SER A 170 3.75 -13.55 -7.96
N VAL A 171 4.83 -12.76 -8.13
CA VAL A 171 5.74 -12.85 -9.29
C VAL A 171 6.34 -14.26 -9.37
N ILE A 172 6.89 -14.78 -8.26
CA ILE A 172 7.48 -16.12 -8.23
C ILE A 172 6.45 -17.18 -8.61
N CYS A 173 5.25 -17.14 -8.01
CA CYS A 173 4.16 -18.06 -8.35
C CYS A 173 3.81 -18.00 -9.83
N ASN A 174 3.66 -16.80 -10.41
CA ASN A 174 3.34 -16.63 -11.83
C ASN A 174 4.44 -17.20 -12.74
N VAL A 175 5.72 -16.99 -12.41
CA VAL A 175 6.84 -17.57 -13.18
C VAL A 175 6.83 -19.10 -13.08
N CYS A 176 6.66 -19.68 -11.89
CA CYS A 176 6.59 -21.12 -11.70
C CYS A 176 5.40 -21.75 -12.45
N LEU A 177 4.22 -21.15 -12.36
CA LEU A 177 3.02 -21.60 -13.09
C LEU A 177 3.20 -21.51 -14.61
N TRP A 178 3.90 -20.49 -15.09
CA TRP A 178 4.25 -20.37 -16.50
C TRP A 178 5.20 -21.49 -16.96
N LEU A 179 6.24 -21.79 -16.18
CA LEU A 179 7.16 -22.89 -16.48
C LEU A 179 6.44 -24.24 -16.46
N GLN A 180 5.54 -24.48 -15.50
CA GLN A 180 4.72 -25.69 -15.46
C GLN A 180 3.80 -25.79 -16.69
N LYS A 181 3.11 -24.71 -17.07
CA LYS A 181 2.25 -24.67 -18.26
C LYS A 181 3.04 -24.96 -19.54
N LYS A 182 4.26 -24.43 -19.65
CA LYS A 182 5.16 -24.73 -20.77
C LYS A 182 5.60 -26.20 -20.80
N ALA A 183 5.99 -26.76 -19.67
CA ALA A 183 6.41 -28.16 -19.60
C ALA A 183 5.29 -29.14 -20.00
N LEU A 184 4.05 -28.86 -19.57
CA LEU A 184 2.88 -29.65 -19.96
C LEU A 184 2.58 -29.55 -21.46
N ALA A 185 2.74 -28.37 -22.05
CA ALA A 185 2.55 -28.16 -23.49
C ALA A 185 3.59 -28.92 -24.35
N VAL A 186 4.84 -29.00 -23.88
CA VAL A 186 5.88 -29.80 -24.57
C VAL A 186 5.54 -31.29 -24.50
N LYS A 187 5.14 -31.79 -23.32
CA LYS A 187 4.76 -33.21 -23.14
C LYS A 187 3.56 -33.63 -23.98
N SER A 188 2.63 -32.73 -24.31
CA SER A 188 1.48 -33.05 -25.18
C SER A 188 1.82 -33.19 -26.67
N LEU A 189 3.05 -32.85 -27.06
CA LEU A 189 3.53 -32.97 -28.45
C LEU A 189 4.38 -34.23 -28.69
N GLU A 190 4.77 -34.93 -27.61
CA GLU A 190 5.47 -36.23 -27.62
C GLU A 190 4.46 -37.38 -27.52
#